data_AF-A0A2K9AXH9-F1
#
_entry.id   AF-A0A2K9AXH9-F1
#
_cell.length_a   1.000
_cell.length_b   1.000
_cell.length_c   1.000
_cell.angle_alpha   90.00
_cell.angle_beta   90.00
_cell.angle_gamma   90.00
#
_symmetry.space_group_name_H-M   'P 1'
#
loop_
_entity.id
_entity.type
_entity.pdbx_description
1 polymer ?
#
loop_
_entity_poly.entity_id
_entity_poly.type
_entity_poly.pdbx_seq_one_letter_code
_entity_poly.pdbx_strand_id
1 'polypeptide(L)'
;MLTLKRNRIKAFTLMEVMIVVAIVAILAAIAVPMYTEQVKKGKRNDAMQALLAASEAMERYKAANFSYNGAVLGDFFNTQVPVDGGAAYYTLSLENLSATTYRIRAADTGSMEGDGDLTINQAGQKTYNGNPNWPD
;
A
#
# COMPACT_ATOMS: atom_id res chain seq x y z
N MET A 1 -49.71 -29.40 -44.09
CA MET A 1 -48.75 -28.34 -44.46
C MET A 1 -48.57 -27.45 -43.23
N LEU A 2 -47.45 -27.56 -42.51
CA LEU A 2 -47.18 -26.82 -41.26
C LEU A 2 -46.29 -25.60 -41.59
N THR A 3 -46.83 -24.41 -41.42
CA THR A 3 -46.11 -23.15 -41.66
C THR A 3 -45.24 -22.81 -40.44
N LEU A 4 -43.93 -23.04 -40.54
CA LEU A 4 -42.95 -22.68 -39.52
C LEU A 4 -42.87 -21.14 -39.37
N LYS A 5 -43.30 -20.63 -38.22
CA LYS A 5 -43.18 -19.21 -37.85
C LYS A 5 -41.70 -18.88 -37.63
N ARG A 6 -41.07 -18.22 -38.62
CA ARG A 6 -39.66 -17.79 -38.52
C ARG A 6 -39.53 -16.74 -37.42
N ASN A 7 -38.98 -17.14 -36.28
CA ASN A 7 -38.70 -16.24 -35.18
C ASN A 7 -37.60 -15.27 -35.63
N ARG A 8 -37.90 -13.96 -35.73
CA ARG A 8 -36.88 -12.95 -36.06
C ARG A 8 -35.95 -12.82 -34.85
N ILE A 9 -34.74 -13.37 -34.97
CA ILE A 9 -33.68 -13.13 -34.00
C ILE A 9 -33.35 -11.62 -34.09
N LYS A 10 -33.52 -10.90 -32.97
CA LYS A 10 -33.07 -9.50 -32.88
C LYS A 10 -31.54 -9.52 -32.84
N ALA A 11 -30.90 -9.04 -33.90
CA ALA A 11 -29.46 -8.83 -33.93
C ALA A 11 -29.15 -7.39 -33.48
N PHE A 12 -28.09 -7.22 -32.70
CA PHE A 12 -27.59 -5.92 -32.26
C PHE A 12 -27.10 -5.09 -33.46
N THR A 13 -27.30 -3.78 -33.40
CA THR A 13 -26.79 -2.87 -34.44
C THR A 13 -25.33 -2.50 -34.16
N LEU A 14 -24.57 -2.21 -35.21
CA LEU A 14 -23.19 -1.76 -35.06
C LEU A 14 -23.09 -0.44 -34.29
N MET A 15 -24.06 0.47 -34.48
CA MET A 15 -24.14 1.73 -33.73
C MET A 15 -24.38 1.53 -32.23
N GLU A 16 -25.17 0.52 -31.85
CA GLU A 16 -25.42 0.19 -30.44
C GLU A 16 -24.16 -0.30 -29.75
N VAL A 17 -23.36 -1.14 -30.42
CA VAL A 17 -22.06 -1.58 -29.91
C VAL A 17 -21.08 -0.41 -29.80
N MET A 18 -21.04 0.50 -30.77
CA MET A 18 -20.15 1.67 -30.72
C MET A 18 -20.47 2.60 -29.54
N ILE A 19 -21.75 2.85 -29.26
CA ILE A 19 -22.17 3.68 -28.12
C ILE A 19 -21.80 2.99 -26.81
N VAL A 20 -22.02 1.68 -26.69
CA VAL A 20 -21.64 0.90 -25.49
C VAL A 20 -20.13 0.98 -25.24
N VAL A 21 -19.31 0.79 -26.27
CA VAL A 21 -17.84 0.89 -26.14
C VAL A 21 -17.42 2.29 -25.72
N ALA A 22 -18.04 3.34 -26.28
CA ALA A 22 -17.74 4.72 -25.90
C ALA A 22 -18.04 4.98 -24.40
N ILE A 23 -19.19 4.49 -23.90
CA ILE A 23 -19.55 4.63 -22.49
C ILE A 23 -18.57 3.86 -21.60
N VAL A 24 -18.23 2.61 -21.95
CA VAL A 24 -17.26 1.79 -21.19
C VAL A 24 -15.89 2.45 -21.14
N ALA A 25 -15.43 3.06 -22.24
CA ALA A 25 -14.15 3.78 -22.27
C ALA A 25 -14.13 4.97 -21.31
N ILE A 26 -15.22 5.76 -21.24
CA ILE A 26 -15.34 6.89 -20.32
C ILE A 26 -15.32 6.40 -18.86
N LEU A 27 -16.07 5.34 -18.55
CA LEU A 27 -16.11 4.77 -17.21
C LEU A 27 -14.74 4.21 -16.80
N ALA A 28 -14.06 3.49 -17.69
CA ALA A 28 -12.75 2.91 -17.43
C ALA A 28 -11.69 3.99 -17.15
N ALA A 29 -11.74 5.11 -17.86
CA ALA A 29 -10.80 6.23 -17.67
C ALA A 29 -10.84 6.82 -16.25
N ILE A 30 -12.00 6.77 -15.57
CA ILE A 30 -12.16 7.26 -14.19
C ILE A 30 -11.97 6.12 -13.18
N ALA A 31 -12.54 4.94 -13.47
CA ALA A 31 -12.56 3.83 -12.54
C ALA A 31 -11.17 3.25 -12.27
N VAL A 32 -10.32 3.15 -13.30
CA VAL A 32 -8.97 2.57 -13.17
C VAL A 32 -8.09 3.38 -12.22
N PRO A 33 -7.86 4.71 -12.39
CA PRO A 33 -7.02 5.46 -11.47
C PRO A 33 -7.58 5.47 -10.04
N MET A 34 -8.91 5.56 -9.90
CA MET A 34 -9.57 5.52 -8.58
C MET A 34 -9.33 4.18 -7.87
N TYR A 35 -9.44 3.05 -8.58
CA TYR A 35 -9.16 1.74 -8.02
C TYR A 35 -7.68 1.60 -7.63
N THR A 36 -6.76 2.08 -8.47
CA THR A 36 -5.32 2.03 -8.14
C THR A 36 -5.00 2.83 -6.87
N GLU A 37 -5.61 3.99 -6.66
CA GLU A 37 -5.40 4.78 -5.46
C GLU A 37 -5.97 4.09 -4.22
N GLN A 38 -7.12 3.42 -4.34
CA GLN A 38 -7.69 2.64 -3.24
C GLN A 38 -6.77 1.49 -2.81
N VAL A 39 -6.14 0.81 -3.78
CA VAL A 39 -5.16 -0.25 -3.49
C VAL A 39 -3.91 0.33 -2.83
N LYS A 40 -3.40 1.47 -3.31
CA LYS A 40 -2.26 2.16 -2.68
C LYS A 40 -2.56 2.55 -1.24
N LYS A 41 -3.75 3.11 -0.98
CA LYS A 41 -4.20 3.45 0.38
C LYS A 41 -4.18 2.23 1.31
N GLY A 42 -4.67 1.07 0.84
CA GLY A 42 -4.57 -0.19 1.59
C GLY A 42 -3.12 -0.54 1.96
N LYS A 43 -2.22 -0.49 0.99
CA LYS A 43 -0.79 -0.80 1.19
C LYS A 43 -0.09 0.17 2.13
N ARG A 44 -0.44 1.47 2.07
CA ARG A 44 0.04 2.47 3.04
C ARG A 44 -0.44 2.12 4.45
N ASN A 45 -1.71 1.73 4.61
CA ASN A 45 -2.24 1.33 5.91
C ASN A 45 -1.49 0.12 6.49
N ASP A 46 -1.16 -0.87 5.65
CA ASP A 46 -0.36 -2.02 6.09
C ASP A 46 1.04 -1.59 6.56
N ALA A 47 1.69 -0.68 5.83
CA ALA A 47 2.97 -0.12 6.22
C ALA A 47 2.89 0.69 7.52
N MET A 48 1.82 1.49 7.70
CA MET A 48 1.58 2.21 8.95
C MET A 48 1.41 1.26 10.14
N GLN A 49 0.66 0.16 9.96
CA GLN A 49 0.52 -0.88 10.99
C GLN A 49 1.87 -1.55 11.29
N ALA A 50 2.65 -1.88 10.26
CA ALA A 50 3.98 -2.45 10.42
C ALA A 50 4.93 -1.50 11.15
N LEU A 51 4.89 -0.19 10.86
CA LEU A 51 5.68 0.83 11.55
C LEU A 51 5.30 0.94 13.03
N LEU A 52 4.00 0.90 13.36
CA LEU A 52 3.55 0.89 14.77
C LEU A 52 4.06 -0.36 15.49
N ALA A 53 3.88 -1.55 14.91
CA ALA A 53 4.35 -2.79 15.50
C ALA A 53 5.89 -2.84 15.65
N ALA A 54 6.63 -2.30 14.67
CA ALA A 54 8.08 -2.15 14.73
C ALA A 54 8.50 -1.16 15.83
N SER A 55 7.76 -0.07 16.03
CA SER A 55 8.01 0.88 17.12
C SER A 55 7.85 0.24 18.49
N GLU A 56 6.81 -0.58 18.68
CA GLU A 56 6.65 -1.36 19.91
C GLU A 56 7.78 -2.37 20.11
N ALA A 57 8.26 -2.99 19.03
CA ALA A 57 9.40 -3.89 19.08
C ALA A 57 10.70 -3.17 19.48
N MET A 58 10.91 -1.94 19.00
CA MET A 58 12.03 -1.09 19.42
C MET A 58 11.97 -0.75 20.92
N GLU A 59 10.77 -0.43 21.45
CA GLU A 59 10.61 -0.20 22.89
C GLU A 59 10.92 -1.45 23.72
N ARG A 60 10.51 -2.64 23.26
CA ARG A 60 10.90 -3.90 23.90
C ARG A 60 12.41 -4.14 23.86
N TYR A 61 13.06 -3.87 22.72
CA TYR A 61 14.51 -3.98 22.60
C TYR A 61 15.22 -3.07 23.62
N LYS A 62 14.80 -1.80 23.74
CA LYS A 62 15.39 -0.89 24.72
C LYS A 62 15.10 -1.30 26.16
N ALA A 63 13.92 -1.83 26.45
CA ALA A 63 13.62 -2.33 27.79
C ALA A 63 14.56 -3.48 28.20
N ALA A 64 14.99 -4.31 27.25
CA ALA A 64 15.94 -5.41 27.51
C ALA A 64 17.41 -4.97 27.53
N ASN A 65 17.78 -3.99 26.70
CA ASN A 65 19.19 -3.60 26.48
C ASN A 65 19.58 -2.24 27.09
N PHE A 66 18.62 -1.53 27.70
CA PHE A 66 18.74 -0.17 28.24
C PHE A 66 19.17 0.90 27.22
N SER A 67 19.16 0.58 25.93
CA SER A 67 19.65 1.41 24.84
C SER A 67 19.06 0.94 23.51
N TYR A 68 18.85 1.82 22.53
CA TYR A 68 18.59 1.38 21.15
C TYR A 68 19.86 1.08 20.36
N ASN A 69 21.06 1.43 20.87
CA ASN A 69 22.30 1.14 20.15
C ASN A 69 22.46 -0.35 19.87
N GLY A 70 22.97 -0.68 18.69
CA GLY A 70 23.15 -2.05 18.23
C GLY A 70 21.88 -2.75 17.75
N ALA A 71 20.71 -2.10 17.83
CA ALA A 71 19.48 -2.65 17.29
C ALA A 71 19.59 -2.82 15.77
N VAL A 72 19.38 -4.05 15.30
CA VAL A 72 19.16 -4.39 13.89
C VAL A 72 17.74 -4.89 13.78
N LEU A 73 16.87 -4.13 13.10
CA LEU A 73 15.43 -4.40 13.11
C LEU A 73 15.08 -5.82 12.63
N GLY A 74 15.80 -6.32 11.63
CA GLY A 74 15.60 -7.67 11.08
C GLY A 74 15.88 -8.81 12.05
N ASP A 75 16.59 -8.57 13.15
CA ASP A 75 16.91 -9.61 14.14
C ASP A 75 15.71 -9.97 15.02
N PHE A 76 14.77 -9.04 15.17
CA PHE A 76 13.63 -9.18 16.10
C PHE A 76 12.29 -8.73 15.53
N PHE A 77 12.24 -8.29 14.27
CA PHE A 77 11.02 -7.87 13.60
C PHE A 77 11.10 -8.13 12.08
N ASN A 78 9.96 -8.46 11.46
CA ASN A 78 9.90 -8.63 10.01
C ASN A 78 9.99 -7.26 9.31
N THR A 79 10.98 -7.09 8.44
CA THR A 79 11.21 -5.82 7.74
C THR A 79 10.49 -5.70 6.42
N GLN A 80 9.77 -6.72 5.95
CA GLN A 80 9.03 -6.67 4.69
C GLN A 80 7.53 -6.47 4.91
N VAL A 81 6.92 -5.64 4.06
CA VAL A 81 5.46 -5.46 3.99
C VAL A 81 5.04 -5.79 2.56
N PRO A 82 4.11 -6.74 2.34
CA PRO A 82 3.25 -7.38 3.33
C PRO A 82 3.99 -8.46 4.14
N VAL A 83 3.47 -8.75 5.34
CA VAL A 83 4.05 -9.78 6.23
C VAL A 83 3.72 -11.20 5.77
N ASP A 84 2.72 -11.36 4.90
CA ASP A 84 2.21 -12.64 4.42
C ASP A 84 3.10 -13.34 3.38
N GLY A 85 4.26 -12.77 3.05
CA GLY A 85 5.23 -13.34 2.11
C GLY A 85 4.94 -13.04 0.64
N GLY A 86 3.99 -12.14 0.35
CA GLY A 86 3.84 -11.55 -0.98
C GLY A 86 5.04 -10.71 -1.42
N ALA A 87 5.04 -10.25 -2.67
CA ALA A 87 6.05 -9.32 -3.15
C ALA A 87 6.02 -8.03 -2.31
N ALA A 88 7.18 -7.65 -1.76
CA ALA A 88 7.29 -6.48 -0.91
C ALA A 88 6.86 -5.21 -1.68
N TYR A 89 6.08 -4.39 -1.01
CA TYR A 89 5.73 -3.04 -1.45
C TYR A 89 6.18 -1.95 -0.46
N TYR A 90 6.58 -2.32 0.77
CA TYR A 90 7.46 -1.50 1.61
C TYR A 90 8.55 -2.36 2.26
N THR A 91 9.70 -1.74 2.54
CA THR A 91 10.77 -2.34 3.35
C THR A 91 11.13 -1.42 4.51
N LEU A 92 11.13 -1.96 5.73
CA LEU A 92 11.44 -1.22 6.95
C LEU A 92 12.95 -1.22 7.23
N SER A 93 13.46 -0.06 7.63
CA SER A 93 14.85 0.12 8.07
C SER A 93 14.93 1.06 9.28
N LEU A 94 16.04 0.96 10.02
CA LEU A 94 16.37 1.87 11.11
C LEU A 94 17.33 2.96 10.63
N GLU A 95 17.08 4.18 11.11
CA GLU A 95 17.87 5.37 10.84
C GLU A 95 17.99 6.19 12.13
N ASN A 96 18.95 7.13 12.19
CA ASN A 96 19.16 8.02 13.35
C ASN A 96 19.23 7.27 14.70
N LEU A 97 19.91 6.11 14.69
CA LEU A 97 20.01 5.26 15.87
C LEU A 97 20.99 5.88 16.88
N SER A 98 20.55 6.01 18.12
CA SER A 98 21.40 6.34 19.27
C SER A 98 20.92 5.57 20.50
N ALA A 99 21.50 5.84 21.68
CA ALA A 99 21.02 5.22 22.91
C ALA A 99 19.55 5.55 23.23
N THR A 100 19.04 6.70 22.76
CA THR A 100 17.71 7.21 23.12
C THR A 100 16.86 7.64 21.92
N THR A 101 17.37 7.59 20.70
CA THR A 101 16.66 7.98 19.48
C THR A 101 16.66 6.87 18.45
N TYR A 102 15.61 6.83 17.65
CA TYR A 102 15.55 6.04 16.43
C TYR A 102 14.54 6.66 15.47
N ARG A 103 14.69 6.36 14.19
CA ARG A 103 13.63 6.53 13.18
C ARG A 103 13.47 5.22 12.43
N ILE A 104 12.24 4.74 12.32
CA ILE A 104 11.88 3.62 11.46
C ILE A 104 11.35 4.22 10.16
N ARG A 105 11.92 3.82 9.04
CA ARG A 105 11.49 4.21 7.69
C ARG A 105 10.92 2.99 6.98
N ALA A 106 9.68 3.08 6.52
CA ALA A 106 9.11 2.17 5.53
C ALA A 106 9.36 2.78 4.15
N ALA A 107 10.40 2.26 3.48
CA ALA A 107 10.79 2.69 2.15
C ALA A 107 9.87 2.06 1.09
N ASP A 108 9.32 2.87 0.20
CA ASP A 108 8.47 2.39 -0.87
C ASP A 108 9.24 1.52 -1.87
N THR A 109 8.62 0.44 -2.31
CA THR A 109 9.26 -0.48 -3.25
C THR A 109 8.22 -1.23 -4.09
N GLY A 110 8.68 -1.95 -5.12
CA GLY A 110 7.83 -2.73 -6.01
C GLY A 110 6.63 -1.91 -6.52
N SER A 111 5.43 -2.39 -6.24
CA SER A 111 4.19 -1.73 -6.70
C SER A 111 3.88 -0.36 -6.08
N MET A 112 4.62 0.06 -5.05
CA MET A 112 4.49 1.38 -4.41
C MET A 112 5.66 2.31 -4.76
N GLU A 113 6.59 1.89 -5.61
CA GLU A 113 7.72 2.74 -6.00
C GLU A 113 7.25 4.10 -6.56
N GLY A 114 7.80 5.19 -6.00
CA GLY A 114 7.42 6.57 -6.31
C GLY A 114 6.24 7.11 -5.50
N ASP A 115 5.67 6.33 -4.59
CA ASP A 115 4.57 6.77 -3.71
C ASP A 115 5.10 7.62 -2.56
N GLY A 116 6.25 7.23 -2.01
CA GLY A 116 6.93 7.94 -0.93
C GLY A 116 6.96 7.18 0.40
N ASP A 117 7.95 7.53 1.20
CA ASP A 117 8.25 6.84 2.45
C ASP A 117 7.33 7.25 3.60
N LEU A 118 7.02 6.28 4.46
CA LEU A 118 6.38 6.51 5.75
C LEU A 118 7.42 6.36 6.86
N THR A 119 7.44 7.28 7.82
CA THR A 119 8.35 7.15 8.98
C THR A 119 7.67 7.35 10.31
N ILE A 120 8.23 6.76 11.36
CA ILE A 120 7.90 7.03 12.76
C ILE A 120 9.19 7.07 13.59
N ASN A 121 9.25 7.93 14.60
CA ASN A 121 10.37 7.98 15.54
C ASN A 121 9.97 7.60 16.97
N GLN A 122 10.94 7.58 17.90
CA GLN A 122 10.72 7.24 19.31
C GLN A 122 9.72 8.17 20.03
N ALA A 123 9.50 9.38 19.51
CA ALA A 123 8.55 10.34 20.07
C ALA A 123 7.15 10.21 19.45
N GLY A 124 6.93 9.21 18.58
CA GLY A 124 5.66 9.02 17.86
C GLY A 124 5.42 10.03 16.75
N GLN A 125 6.43 10.82 16.36
CA GLN A 125 6.31 11.75 15.24
C GLN A 125 6.30 10.95 13.94
N LYS A 126 5.23 11.16 13.17
CA LYS A 126 4.95 10.47 11.92
C LYS A 126 5.19 11.41 10.75
N THR A 127 5.77 10.91 9.68
CA THR A 127 5.89 11.67 8.43
C THR A 127 5.61 10.82 7.21
N TYR A 128 5.17 11.47 6.15
CA TYR A 128 4.98 10.91 4.83
C TYR A 128 5.71 11.76 3.80
N ASN A 129 6.71 11.17 3.15
CA ASN A 129 7.59 11.86 2.21
C ASN A 129 8.12 13.20 2.77
N GLY A 130 8.52 13.20 4.04
CA GLY A 130 8.99 14.38 4.76
C GLY A 130 7.91 15.34 5.26
N ASN A 131 6.65 15.20 4.80
CA ASN A 131 5.53 16.00 5.32
C ASN A 131 5.11 15.51 6.71
N PRO A 132 4.69 16.42 7.60
CA PRO A 132 4.15 16.04 8.90
C PRO A 132 2.90 15.18 8.74
N ASN A 133 2.82 14.12 9.55
CA ASN A 133 1.75 13.13 9.62
C ASN A 133 1.72 12.12 8.48
N TRP A 134 1.06 11.00 8.74
CA TRP A 134 0.77 9.99 7.73
C TRP A 134 -0.47 10.39 6.91
N PRO A 135 -0.60 9.91 5.67
CA PRO A 135 -1.79 10.13 4.84
C PRO A 135 -3.01 9.44 5.47
N ASP A 136 -4.19 10.03 5.29
CA ASP A 136 -5.47 9.51 5.77
C ASP A 136 -5.99 8.30 4.98
#